data_AF-A0A2M7ZWU7-F1
#
_entry.id   AF-A0A2M7ZWU7-F1
#
_cell.length_a   1.000
_cell.length_b   1.000
_cell.length_c   1.000
_cell.angle_alpha   90.00
_cell.angle_beta   90.00
_cell.angle_gamma   90.00
#
_symmetry.space_group_name_H-M   'P 1'
#
loop_
_entity.id
_entity.type
_entity.pdbx_description
1 polymer ?
#
loop_
_entity_poly.entity_id
_entity_poly.type
_entity_poly.pdbx_seq_one_letter_code
_entity_poly.pdbx_strand_id
1 'polypeptide(L)'
;MTAPIYSNIINQVFSLLNQDLNSYVYDGYSTLASHLQYPLGLAVVLYFTILGLSISQGWVQLSAGVFTKAVIKIGLIYMFAMHWSNFSEYAISGIQKSAGQIGDWLVNASPVSIPDFGGSGIDGALQSVLTEVTRLGAWTWDKGSISNWSPYFCAICIWLFGFASLVLAVIEIILANMMLAVLFSLAPLFIGFTLFKPTHGMFDRWVGSICGFALFLVMIPAVVTLGLSFIQFVIQDQYASQAANITLVDWVPVMIAGLINLTLILKISDYAKSIGGGVSIGSGSAMLAGAVGGFIGGTFSSVNFAKSSGIAAGQVVSGVKSGFSKSGDVASNVMNAIRSKLRGGQ
;
A
#
# COMPACT_ATOMS: atom_id res chain seq x y z
N MET A 1 18.77 19.88 -17.57
CA MET A 1 17.85 19.34 -18.59
C MET A 1 16.46 19.41 -17.99
N THR A 2 15.59 20.27 -18.52
CA THR A 2 14.19 20.35 -18.10
C THR A 2 13.54 19.00 -18.34
N ALA A 3 12.90 18.42 -17.32
CA ALA A 3 12.22 17.14 -17.44
C ALA A 3 11.22 17.20 -18.62
N PRO A 4 11.13 16.14 -19.44
CA PRO A 4 10.22 16.14 -20.59
C PRO A 4 8.77 16.38 -20.15
N ILE A 5 7.96 17.02 -20.99
CA ILE A 5 6.58 17.48 -20.67
C ILE A 5 5.69 16.33 -20.15
N TYR A 6 5.95 15.09 -20.57
CA TYR A 6 5.21 13.89 -20.16
C TYR A 6 5.62 13.31 -18.80
N SER A 7 6.62 13.88 -18.12
CA SER A 7 7.14 13.38 -16.83
C SER A 7 6.19 13.58 -15.64
N ASN A 8 5.18 14.44 -15.75
CA ASN A 8 4.31 14.82 -14.64
C ASN A 8 2.81 14.71 -14.94
N ILE A 9 2.42 14.26 -16.13
CA ILE A 9 1.00 14.25 -16.53
C ILE A 9 0.19 13.33 -15.63
N ILE A 10 0.71 12.14 -15.32
CA ILE A 10 0.05 11.16 -14.45
C ILE A 10 -0.13 11.75 -13.04
N ASN A 11 0.94 12.30 -12.48
CA ASN A 11 0.94 12.91 -11.15
C ASN A 11 -0.03 14.10 -11.04
N GLN A 12 -0.13 14.94 -12.08
CA GLN A 12 -1.06 16.07 -12.11
C GLN A 12 -2.53 15.61 -12.14
N VAL A 13 -2.85 14.61 -12.97
CA VAL A 13 -4.20 14.04 -13.04
C VAL A 13 -4.59 13.43 -11.70
N PHE A 14 -3.71 12.63 -11.08
CA PHE A 14 -3.97 12.04 -9.77
C PHE A 14 -4.11 13.09 -8.67
N SER A 15 -3.29 14.15 -8.68
CA SER A 15 -3.39 15.23 -7.70
C SER A 15 -4.74 15.95 -7.76
N LEU A 16 -5.21 16.30 -8.97
CA LEU A 16 -6.51 16.96 -9.15
C LEU A 16 -7.66 16.05 -8.72
N LEU A 17 -7.61 14.78 -9.13
CA LEU A 17 -8.60 13.77 -8.74
C LEU A 17 -8.66 13.58 -7.22
N ASN A 18 -7.50 13.39 -6.57
CA ASN A 18 -7.43 13.16 -5.13
C ASN A 18 -7.93 14.37 -4.33
N GLN A 19 -7.71 15.59 -4.82
CA GLN A 19 -8.23 16.79 -4.18
C GLN A 19 -9.77 16.82 -4.20
N ASP A 20 -10.39 16.56 -5.36
CA ASP A 20 -11.85 16.55 -5.51
C ASP A 20 -12.48 15.41 -4.70
N LEU A 21 -11.90 14.21 -4.78
CA LEU A 21 -12.36 13.05 -4.00
C LEU A 21 -12.28 13.31 -2.50
N ASN A 22 -11.20 13.90 -2.00
CA ASN A 22 -11.08 14.21 -0.57
C ASN A 22 -12.15 15.21 -0.10
N SER A 23 -12.50 16.21 -0.92
CA SER A 23 -13.61 17.12 -0.61
C SER A 23 -14.94 16.37 -0.56
N TYR A 24 -15.21 15.53 -1.57
CA TYR A 24 -16.43 14.71 -1.62
C TYR A 24 -16.56 13.79 -0.41
N VAL A 25 -15.48 13.11 -0.02
CA VAL A 25 -15.49 12.22 1.16
C VAL A 25 -15.74 13.01 2.43
N TYR A 26 -15.09 14.18 2.60
CA TYR A 26 -15.28 15.03 3.76
C TYR A 26 -16.73 15.51 3.88
N ASP A 27 -17.31 16.05 2.81
CA ASP A 27 -18.67 16.59 2.79
C ASP A 27 -19.70 15.48 2.99
N GLY A 28 -19.52 14.34 2.31
CA GLY A 28 -20.37 13.18 2.42
C GLY A 28 -20.34 12.57 3.82
N TYR A 29 -19.15 12.34 4.38
CA TYR A 29 -18.97 11.83 5.75
C TYR A 29 -19.59 12.78 6.77
N SER A 30 -19.30 14.08 6.67
CA SER A 30 -19.75 15.07 7.67
C SER A 30 -21.27 15.22 7.66
N THR A 31 -21.89 15.21 6.48
CA THR A 31 -23.34 15.25 6.32
C THR A 31 -24.00 13.99 6.86
N LEU A 32 -23.44 12.81 6.59
CA LEU A 32 -23.97 11.56 7.14
C LEU A 32 -23.83 11.52 8.65
N ALA A 33 -22.67 11.88 9.19
CA ALA A 33 -22.42 11.92 10.62
C ALA A 33 -23.41 12.85 11.35
N SER A 34 -23.69 14.05 10.81
CA SER A 34 -24.62 14.99 11.43
C SER A 34 -26.05 14.46 11.51
N HIS A 35 -26.52 13.78 10.47
CA HIS A 35 -27.86 13.18 10.46
C HIS A 35 -27.92 11.91 11.31
N LEU A 36 -26.82 11.16 11.42
CA LEU A 36 -26.76 9.91 12.17
C LEU A 36 -26.53 10.11 13.67
N GLN A 37 -26.08 11.30 14.10
CA GLN A 37 -25.77 11.59 15.50
C GLN A 37 -26.98 11.36 16.43
N TYR A 38 -28.16 11.86 16.05
CA TYR A 38 -29.40 11.69 16.82
C TYR A 38 -29.86 10.23 16.91
N PRO A 39 -30.07 9.49 15.80
CA PRO A 39 -30.52 8.10 15.86
C PRO A 39 -29.50 7.19 16.53
N LEU A 40 -28.19 7.41 16.34
CA LEU A 40 -27.15 6.63 17.02
C LEU A 40 -27.14 6.92 18.53
N GLY A 41 -27.29 8.18 18.94
CA GLY A 41 -27.42 8.54 20.35
C GLY A 41 -28.63 7.84 21.00
N LEU A 42 -29.79 7.86 20.33
CA LEU A 42 -30.98 7.17 20.81
C LEU A 42 -30.76 5.66 20.91
N ALA A 43 -30.13 5.05 19.91
CA ALA A 43 -29.79 3.62 19.92
C ALA A 43 -28.86 3.24 21.08
N VAL A 44 -27.88 4.09 21.42
CA VAL A 44 -26.98 3.90 22.57
C VAL A 44 -27.72 4.01 23.89
N VAL A 45 -28.58 5.03 24.05
CA VAL A 45 -29.42 5.16 25.26
C VAL A 45 -30.30 3.93 25.42
N LEU A 46 -30.98 3.50 24.34
CA LEU A 46 -31.84 2.33 24.33
C LEU A 46 -31.06 1.05 24.65
N TYR A 47 -29.83 0.91 24.14
CA TYR A 47 -28.92 -0.19 24.48
C TYR A 47 -28.64 -0.25 25.99
N PHE A 48 -28.29 0.89 26.62
CA PHE A 48 -28.04 0.93 28.07
C PHE A 48 -29.32 0.74 28.88
N THR A 49 -30.48 1.23 28.43
CA THR A 49 -31.77 0.99 29.09
C THR A 49 -32.15 -0.49 29.07
N ILE A 50 -32.02 -1.17 27.92
CA ILE A 50 -32.28 -2.62 27.84
C ILE A 50 -31.29 -3.39 28.72
N LEU A 51 -30.01 -3.01 28.69
CA LEU A 51 -28.99 -3.63 29.54
C LEU A 51 -29.33 -3.46 31.03
N GLY A 52 -29.71 -2.26 31.46
CA GLY A 52 -30.17 -1.95 32.82
C GLY A 52 -31.38 -2.78 33.25
N LEU A 53 -32.39 -2.89 32.37
CA LEU A 53 -33.57 -3.72 32.62
C LEU A 53 -33.21 -5.22 32.72
N SER A 54 -32.33 -5.70 31.84
CA SER A 54 -31.86 -7.09 31.82
C SER A 54 -31.12 -7.47 33.10
N ILE A 55 -30.37 -6.52 33.68
CA ILE A 55 -29.72 -6.67 34.98
C ILE A 55 -30.77 -6.70 36.10
N SER A 56 -31.75 -5.78 36.07
CA SER A 56 -32.79 -5.71 37.10
C SER A 56 -33.68 -6.96 37.17
N GLN A 57 -33.89 -7.63 36.04
CA GLN A 57 -34.66 -8.88 35.94
C GLN A 57 -33.81 -10.13 36.21
N GLY A 58 -32.50 -9.98 36.45
CA GLY A 58 -31.59 -11.08 36.75
C GLY A 58 -31.26 -11.98 35.55
N TRP A 59 -31.62 -11.59 34.32
CA TRP A 59 -31.33 -12.35 33.10
C TRP A 59 -29.84 -12.36 32.74
N VAL A 60 -29.08 -11.37 33.24
CA VAL A 60 -27.65 -11.23 33.01
C VAL A 60 -26.97 -10.93 34.35
N GLN A 61 -26.03 -11.78 34.76
CA GLN A 61 -25.17 -11.48 35.92
C GLN A 61 -24.13 -10.43 35.52
N LEU A 62 -24.02 -9.37 36.31
CA LEU A 62 -23.13 -8.25 36.02
C LEU A 62 -21.67 -8.67 36.17
N SER A 63 -21.04 -9.08 35.07
CA SER A 63 -19.58 -9.15 34.99
C SER A 63 -19.06 -7.78 34.54
N ALA A 64 -18.24 -7.12 35.36
CA ALA A 64 -17.62 -5.83 35.04
C ALA A 64 -16.95 -5.83 33.65
N GLY A 65 -16.41 -6.99 33.22
CA GLY A 65 -15.81 -7.14 31.90
C GLY A 65 -16.78 -6.98 30.73
N VAL A 66 -18.06 -7.35 30.88
CA VAL A 66 -19.07 -7.18 29.82
C VAL A 66 -19.46 -5.71 29.68
N PHE A 67 -19.63 -5.02 30.80
CA PHE A 67 -19.95 -3.60 30.83
C PHE A 67 -18.80 -2.76 30.24
N THR A 68 -17.56 -2.99 30.68
CA THR A 68 -16.38 -2.28 30.17
C THR A 68 -16.20 -2.49 28.66
N LYS A 69 -16.38 -3.71 28.16
CA LYS A 69 -16.34 -3.99 26.71
C LYS A 69 -17.41 -3.23 25.94
N ALA A 70 -18.62 -3.10 26.50
CA ALA A 70 -19.69 -2.33 25.87
C ALA A 70 -19.39 -0.82 25.83
N VAL A 71 -18.91 -0.24 26.93
CA VAL A 71 -18.52 1.17 27.00
C VAL A 71 -17.38 1.49 26.04
N ILE A 72 -16.32 0.67 26.03
CA ILE A 72 -15.19 0.84 25.09
C ILE A 72 -15.66 0.74 23.64
N LYS A 73 -16.49 -0.27 23.33
CA LYS A 73 -17.04 -0.46 21.99
C LYS A 73 -17.82 0.78 21.53
N ILE A 74 -18.74 1.27 22.35
CA ILE A 74 -19.56 2.45 22.02
C ILE A 74 -18.70 3.70 21.90
N GLY A 75 -17.71 3.88 22.78
CA GLY A 75 -16.77 4.99 22.70
C GLY A 75 -15.97 5.00 21.39
N LEU A 76 -15.48 3.83 20.96
CA LEU A 76 -14.78 3.71 19.67
C LEU A 76 -15.71 3.98 18.48
N ILE A 77 -16.95 3.48 18.52
CA ILE A 77 -17.95 3.77 17.48
C ILE A 77 -18.14 5.28 17.36
N TYR A 78 -18.33 5.99 18.47
CA TYR A 78 -18.52 7.45 18.44
C TYR A 78 -17.27 8.18 17.95
N MET A 79 -16.08 7.76 18.42
CA MET A 79 -14.80 8.33 18.03
C MET A 79 -14.54 8.24 16.51
N PHE A 80 -14.91 7.12 15.87
CA PHE A 80 -14.65 6.90 14.44
C PHE A 80 -15.83 7.23 13.52
N ALA A 81 -17.08 7.16 14.01
CA ALA A 81 -18.26 7.45 13.19
C ALA A 81 -18.63 8.94 13.15
N MET A 82 -18.34 9.69 14.22
CA MET A 82 -18.79 11.09 14.36
C MET A 82 -17.67 12.11 14.21
N HIS A 83 -16.40 11.71 14.38
CA HIS A 83 -15.27 12.62 14.28
C HIS A 83 -14.43 12.34 13.03
N TRP A 84 -14.62 13.19 12.02
CA TRP A 84 -13.89 13.13 10.75
C TRP A 84 -12.38 13.07 10.93
N SER A 85 -11.81 13.94 11.77
CA SER A 85 -10.36 14.03 11.95
C SER A 85 -9.72 12.71 12.35
N ASN A 86 -10.38 11.94 13.21
CA ASN A 86 -9.89 10.64 13.65
C ASN A 86 -10.01 9.60 12.51
N PHE A 87 -11.13 9.63 11.79
CA PHE A 87 -11.37 8.71 10.70
C PHE A 87 -10.40 8.94 9.52
N SER A 88 -10.19 10.20 9.13
CA SER A 88 -9.31 10.57 8.02
C SER A 88 -7.83 10.23 8.30
N GLU A 89 -7.32 10.49 9.50
CA GLU A 89 -5.92 10.21 9.83
C GLU A 89 -5.66 8.70 9.96
N TYR A 90 -6.53 7.97 10.66
CA TYR A 90 -6.27 6.57 10.96
C TYR A 90 -6.76 5.60 9.90
N ALA A 91 -7.97 5.80 9.35
CA ALA A 91 -8.53 4.88 8.37
C ALA A 91 -8.06 5.24 6.96
N ILE A 92 -8.37 6.46 6.49
CA ILE A 92 -8.10 6.85 5.11
C ILE A 92 -6.59 6.95 4.86
N SER A 93 -5.91 7.80 5.62
CA SER A 93 -4.46 8.02 5.46
C SER A 93 -3.66 6.77 5.83
N GLY A 94 -4.11 5.99 6.83
CA GLY A 94 -3.46 4.72 7.18
C GLY A 94 -3.50 3.71 6.02
N ILE A 95 -4.65 3.54 5.38
CA ILE A 95 -4.81 2.63 4.23
C ILE A 95 -4.03 3.15 3.01
N GLN A 96 -4.12 4.45 2.71
CA GLN A 96 -3.40 5.02 1.57
C GLN A 96 -1.88 4.96 1.74
N LYS A 97 -1.35 5.32 2.93
CA LYS A 97 0.08 5.25 3.25
C LYS A 97 0.59 3.81 3.20
N SER A 98 -0.16 2.85 3.78
CA SER A 98 0.24 1.45 3.76
C SER A 98 0.20 0.85 2.36
N ALA A 99 -0.83 1.12 1.57
CA ALA A 99 -0.90 0.71 0.18
C ALA A 99 0.26 1.31 -0.65
N GLY A 100 0.54 2.60 -0.49
CA GLY A 100 1.67 3.26 -1.14
C GLY A 100 3.01 2.60 -0.81
N GLN A 101 3.29 2.36 0.48
CA GLN A 101 4.54 1.71 0.92
C GLN A 101 4.70 0.28 0.41
N ILE A 102 3.63 -0.53 0.43
CA ILE A 102 3.67 -1.89 -0.08
C ILE A 102 3.90 -1.88 -1.60
N GLY A 103 3.24 -0.95 -2.31
CA GLY A 103 3.47 -0.74 -3.74
C GLY A 103 4.93 -0.41 -4.03
N ASP A 104 5.52 0.51 -3.27
CA ASP A 104 6.93 0.89 -3.39
C ASP A 104 7.88 -0.28 -3.17
N TRP A 105 7.65 -1.09 -2.13
CA TRP A 105 8.50 -2.27 -1.88
C TRP A 105 8.40 -3.28 -3.02
N LEU A 106 7.21 -3.46 -3.59
CA LEU A 106 6.99 -4.44 -4.65
C LEU A 106 7.59 -3.99 -5.98
N VAL A 107 7.53 -2.70 -6.29
CA VAL A 107 8.18 -2.11 -7.47
C VAL A 107 9.70 -2.20 -7.32
N ASN A 108 10.26 -1.87 -6.14
CA ASN A 108 11.69 -1.97 -5.87
C ASN A 108 12.22 -3.40 -5.81
N ALA A 109 11.37 -4.38 -5.49
CA ALA A 109 11.73 -5.80 -5.50
C ALA A 109 11.79 -6.40 -6.92
N SER A 110 11.39 -5.64 -7.95
CA SER A 110 11.43 -6.12 -9.32
C SER A 110 12.87 -6.45 -9.75
N PRO A 111 13.12 -7.61 -10.39
CA PRO A 111 14.47 -8.04 -10.78
C PRO A 111 15.12 -7.15 -11.84
N VAL A 112 14.36 -6.25 -12.46
CA VAL A 112 14.92 -5.23 -13.35
C VAL A 112 14.97 -3.90 -12.62
N SER A 113 16.17 -3.29 -12.59
CA SER A 113 16.38 -1.95 -12.07
C SER A 113 15.66 -0.93 -12.96
N ILE A 114 14.41 -0.64 -12.63
CA ILE A 114 13.69 0.50 -13.18
C ILE A 114 14.25 1.71 -12.45
N PRO A 115 14.96 2.62 -13.12
CA PRO A 115 15.46 3.80 -12.44
C PRO A 115 14.25 4.62 -11.96
N ASP A 116 14.29 5.10 -10.72
CA ASP A 116 13.25 5.96 -10.18
C ASP A 116 13.27 7.31 -10.92
N PHE A 117 12.35 7.46 -11.86
CA PHE A 117 12.21 8.66 -12.70
C PHE A 117 10.99 9.51 -12.30
N GLY A 118 10.23 9.11 -11.27
CA GLY A 118 8.86 9.58 -11.06
C GLY A 118 8.40 9.78 -9.61
N GLY A 119 9.19 9.40 -8.60
CA GLY A 119 8.88 9.59 -7.18
C GLY A 119 8.32 8.34 -6.49
N SER A 120 8.09 8.45 -5.17
CA SER A 120 7.54 7.36 -4.35
C SER A 120 6.02 7.21 -4.53
N GLY A 121 5.53 5.98 -4.57
CA GLY A 121 4.13 5.60 -4.59
C GLY A 121 3.68 4.99 -5.92
N ILE A 122 2.38 4.69 -5.96
CA ILE A 122 1.66 4.13 -7.13
C ILE A 122 1.85 5.02 -8.36
N ASP A 123 1.74 6.34 -8.20
CA ASP A 123 1.83 7.31 -9.31
C ASP A 123 3.25 7.33 -9.92
N GLY A 124 4.28 7.32 -9.07
CA GLY A 124 5.68 7.28 -9.48
C GLY A 124 6.07 5.96 -10.16
N ALA A 125 5.49 4.84 -9.73
CA ALA A 125 5.66 3.55 -10.39
C ALA A 125 5.11 3.56 -11.83
N LEU A 126 3.90 4.08 -12.03
CA LEU A 126 3.31 4.20 -13.36
C LEU A 126 4.09 5.18 -14.25
N GLN A 127 4.57 6.29 -13.67
CA GLN A 127 5.41 7.26 -14.38
C GLN A 127 6.77 6.66 -14.79
N SER A 128 7.34 5.80 -13.95
CA SER A 128 8.58 5.08 -14.24
C SER A 128 8.36 4.07 -15.37
N VAL A 129 7.23 3.35 -15.35
CA VAL A 129 6.84 2.45 -16.46
C VAL A 129 6.64 3.22 -17.76
N LEU A 130 5.94 4.36 -17.73
CA LEU A 130 5.75 5.22 -18.90
C LEU A 130 7.09 5.62 -19.53
N THR A 131 8.02 6.06 -18.69
CA THR A 131 9.36 6.47 -19.11
C THR A 131 10.13 5.31 -19.72
N GLU A 132 10.07 4.13 -19.11
CA GLU A 132 10.78 2.95 -19.57
C GLU A 132 10.19 2.39 -20.88
N VAL A 133 8.86 2.30 -21.02
CA VAL A 133 8.21 1.90 -22.28
C VAL A 133 8.61 2.84 -23.42
N THR A 134 8.63 4.14 -23.15
CA THR A 134 9.04 5.14 -24.15
C THR A 134 10.51 4.96 -24.53
N ARG A 135 11.39 4.73 -23.55
CA ARG A 135 12.84 4.50 -23.75
C ARG A 135 13.11 3.23 -24.54
N LEU A 136 12.47 2.12 -24.19
CA LEU A 136 12.62 0.82 -24.86
C LEU A 136 12.11 0.88 -26.30
N GLY A 137 10.98 1.54 -26.54
CA GLY A 137 10.46 1.74 -27.90
C GLY A 137 11.37 2.62 -28.74
N ALA A 138 11.88 3.74 -28.20
CA ALA A 138 12.82 4.62 -28.90
C ALA A 138 14.15 3.92 -29.22
N TRP A 139 14.71 3.17 -28.26
CA TRP A 139 15.93 2.39 -28.50
C TRP A 139 15.73 1.36 -29.61
N THR A 140 14.59 0.66 -29.61
CA THR A 140 14.27 -0.33 -30.65
C THR A 140 14.07 0.33 -32.01
N TRP A 141 13.47 1.53 -32.03
CA TRP A 141 13.28 2.32 -33.24
C TRP A 141 14.61 2.75 -33.87
N ASP A 142 15.57 3.21 -33.06
CA ASP A 142 16.91 3.65 -33.53
C ASP A 142 17.74 2.51 -34.14
N LYS A 143 17.37 1.25 -33.88
CA LYS A 143 18.01 0.08 -34.52
C LYS A 143 17.41 -0.27 -35.88
N GLY A 144 16.32 0.37 -36.28
CA GLY A 144 15.71 0.19 -37.59
C GLY A 144 16.59 0.73 -38.72
N SER A 145 16.64 0.01 -39.83
CA SER A 145 17.30 0.47 -41.06
C SER A 145 16.38 0.24 -42.25
N ILE A 146 16.55 0.97 -43.35
CA ILE A 146 15.73 0.82 -44.56
C ILE A 146 15.83 -0.62 -45.12
N SER A 147 16.95 -1.30 -44.89
CA SER A 147 17.14 -2.70 -45.28
C SER A 147 16.51 -3.71 -44.31
N ASN A 148 16.25 -3.32 -43.05
CA ASN A 148 15.75 -4.17 -41.97
C ASN A 148 14.64 -3.44 -41.22
N TRP A 149 13.39 -3.64 -41.65
CA TRP A 149 12.22 -2.96 -41.10
C TRP A 149 11.66 -3.59 -39.81
N SER A 150 12.12 -4.79 -39.45
CA SER A 150 11.64 -5.54 -38.26
C SER A 150 11.70 -4.74 -36.94
N PRO A 151 12.79 -3.97 -36.64
CA PRO A 151 12.86 -3.19 -35.41
C PRO A 151 11.81 -2.07 -35.34
N TYR A 152 11.45 -1.46 -36.46
CA TYR A 152 10.37 -0.45 -36.48
C TYR A 152 9.03 -1.04 -36.07
N PHE A 153 8.71 -2.24 -36.57
CA PHE A 153 7.48 -2.93 -36.20
C PHE A 153 7.48 -3.31 -34.70
N CYS A 154 8.59 -3.83 -34.18
CA CYS A 154 8.73 -4.15 -32.77
C CYS A 154 8.56 -2.92 -31.86
N ALA A 155 9.15 -1.78 -32.22
CA ALA A 155 8.98 -0.53 -31.49
C ALA A 155 7.51 -0.07 -31.44
N ILE A 156 6.79 -0.16 -32.56
CA ILE A 156 5.35 0.13 -32.62
C ILE A 156 4.56 -0.80 -31.69
N CYS A 157 4.87 -2.10 -31.69
CA CYS A 157 4.24 -3.05 -30.78
C CYS A 157 4.51 -2.70 -29.31
N ILE A 158 5.76 -2.42 -28.92
CA ILE A 158 6.12 -2.03 -27.55
C ILE A 158 5.32 -0.80 -27.11
N TRP A 159 5.23 0.23 -27.96
CA TRP A 159 4.41 1.40 -27.68
C TRP A 159 2.93 1.06 -27.58
N LEU A 160 2.39 0.31 -28.54
CA LEU A 160 0.97 -0.05 -28.55
C LEU A 160 0.57 -0.80 -27.28
N PHE A 161 1.28 -1.87 -26.91
CA PHE A 161 0.95 -2.67 -25.74
C PHE A 161 1.33 -1.95 -24.43
N GLY A 162 2.48 -1.29 -24.39
CA GLY A 162 2.94 -0.57 -23.20
C GLY A 162 2.04 0.61 -22.85
N PHE A 163 1.67 1.45 -23.83
CA PHE A 163 0.73 2.54 -23.61
C PHE A 163 -0.69 2.01 -23.32
N ALA A 164 -1.15 0.96 -24.00
CA ALA A 164 -2.46 0.37 -23.71
C ALA A 164 -2.54 -0.15 -22.26
N SER A 165 -1.54 -0.90 -21.80
CA SER A 165 -1.46 -1.35 -20.41
C SER A 165 -1.43 -0.20 -19.41
N LEU A 166 -0.67 0.86 -19.70
CA LEU A 166 -0.58 2.04 -18.83
C LEU A 166 -1.90 2.79 -18.74
N VAL A 167 -2.56 3.06 -19.87
CA VAL A 167 -3.85 3.76 -19.90
C VAL A 167 -4.91 2.97 -19.13
N LEU A 168 -4.97 1.64 -19.34
CA LEU A 168 -5.88 0.77 -18.61
C LEU A 168 -5.60 0.81 -17.10
N ALA A 169 -4.34 0.73 -16.69
CA ALA A 169 -3.95 0.80 -15.28
C ALA A 169 -4.38 2.12 -14.62
N VAL A 170 -4.17 3.25 -15.31
CA VAL A 170 -4.57 4.58 -14.80
C VAL A 170 -6.09 4.67 -14.64
N ILE A 171 -6.87 4.24 -15.63
CA ILE A 171 -8.34 4.26 -15.57
C ILE A 171 -8.84 3.41 -14.39
N GLU A 172 -8.28 2.21 -14.22
CA GLU A 172 -8.65 1.29 -13.15
C GLU A 172 -8.32 1.85 -11.76
N ILE A 173 -7.14 2.46 -11.57
CA ILE A 173 -6.76 3.09 -10.29
C ILE A 173 -7.67 4.26 -9.96
N ILE A 174 -8.02 5.09 -10.96
CA ILE A 174 -9.00 6.17 -10.79
C ILE A 174 -10.34 5.59 -10.31
N LEU A 175 -10.84 4.55 -10.98
CA LEU A 175 -12.10 3.90 -10.61
C LEU A 175 -12.04 3.35 -9.18
N ALA A 176 -10.93 2.72 -8.79
CA ALA A 176 -10.75 2.22 -7.42
C ALA A 176 -10.76 3.34 -6.38
N ASN A 177 -10.09 4.47 -6.64
CA ASN A 177 -10.12 5.64 -5.76
C ASN A 177 -11.51 6.25 -5.64
N MET A 178 -12.28 6.32 -6.74
CA MET A 178 -13.67 6.77 -6.72
C MET A 178 -14.55 5.85 -5.87
N MET A 179 -14.42 4.53 -6.03
CA MET A 179 -15.18 3.56 -5.23
C MET A 179 -14.79 3.64 -3.75
N LEU A 180 -13.49 3.77 -3.45
CA LEU A 180 -12.99 3.92 -2.09
C LEU A 180 -13.51 5.20 -1.43
N ALA A 181 -13.58 6.31 -2.18
CA ALA A 181 -14.18 7.56 -1.74
C ALA A 181 -15.66 7.39 -1.37
N VAL A 182 -16.45 6.72 -2.21
CA VAL A 182 -17.85 6.40 -1.89
C VAL A 182 -17.93 5.54 -0.62
N LEU A 183 -17.10 4.52 -0.47
CA LEU A 183 -17.09 3.66 0.72
C LEU A 183 -16.70 4.42 1.99
N PHE A 184 -15.73 5.33 1.92
CA PHE A 184 -15.31 6.15 3.05
C PHE A 184 -16.36 7.21 3.43
N SER A 185 -17.07 7.78 2.47
CA SER A 185 -18.18 8.71 2.75
C SER A 185 -19.31 8.04 3.55
N LEU A 186 -19.55 6.75 3.29
CA LEU A 186 -20.55 5.93 3.98
C LEU A 186 -20.08 5.36 5.33
N ALA A 187 -18.86 5.65 5.76
CA ALA A 187 -18.28 5.10 6.98
C ALA A 187 -19.13 5.30 8.25
N PRO A 188 -19.72 6.49 8.53
CA PRO A 188 -20.52 6.69 9.75
C PRO A 188 -21.67 5.69 9.88
N LEU A 189 -22.29 5.34 8.74
CA LEU A 189 -23.41 4.40 8.67
C LEU A 189 -22.97 2.97 8.99
N PHE A 190 -21.93 2.48 8.31
CA PHE A 190 -21.43 1.12 8.52
C PHE A 190 -20.78 0.94 9.90
N ILE A 191 -20.05 1.95 10.40
CA ILE A 191 -19.51 1.92 11.76
C ILE A 191 -20.66 1.90 12.79
N GLY A 192 -21.73 2.65 12.55
CA GLY A 192 -22.94 2.62 13.39
C GLY A 192 -23.59 1.24 13.48
N PHE A 193 -23.60 0.47 12.38
CA PHE A 193 -24.12 -0.91 12.37
C PHE A 193 -23.35 -1.88 13.25
N THR A 194 -22.13 -1.57 13.68
CA THR A 194 -21.41 -2.42 14.63
C THR A 194 -22.06 -2.43 16.01
N LEU A 195 -22.92 -1.44 16.34
CA LEU A 195 -23.61 -1.37 17.63
C LEU A 195 -24.45 -2.63 17.88
N PHE A 196 -25.17 -3.09 16.86
CA PHE A 196 -26.06 -4.25 16.95
C PHE A 196 -25.42 -5.51 16.35
N LYS A 197 -25.57 -6.65 17.04
CA LYS A 197 -25.06 -7.94 16.55
C LYS A 197 -25.64 -8.35 15.18
N PRO A 198 -26.95 -8.19 14.90
CA PRO A 198 -27.51 -8.58 13.60
C PRO A 198 -26.94 -7.80 12.41
N THR A 199 -26.59 -6.53 12.61
CA THR A 199 -26.10 -5.65 11.53
C THR A 199 -24.57 -5.64 11.41
N HIS A 200 -23.84 -6.30 12.33
CA HIS A 200 -22.37 -6.36 12.31
C HIS A 200 -21.81 -6.92 11.00
N GLY A 201 -22.47 -7.92 10.41
CA GLY A 201 -22.03 -8.52 9.14
C GLY A 201 -22.03 -7.54 7.96
N MET A 202 -22.73 -6.41 8.04
CA MET A 202 -22.65 -5.36 7.03
C MET A 202 -21.36 -4.55 7.16
N PHE A 203 -20.92 -4.29 8.39
CA PHE A 203 -19.63 -3.65 8.65
C PHE A 203 -18.47 -4.54 8.18
N ASP A 204 -18.53 -5.84 8.45
CA ASP A 204 -17.51 -6.79 7.99
C ASP A 204 -17.34 -6.77 6.45
N ARG A 205 -18.46 -6.78 5.72
CA ARG A 205 -18.47 -6.68 4.25
C ARG A 205 -17.95 -5.34 3.73
N TRP A 206 -18.28 -4.25 4.42
CA TRP A 206 -17.79 -2.92 4.09
C TRP A 206 -16.27 -2.84 4.26
N VAL A 207 -15.73 -3.30 5.39
CA VAL A 207 -14.27 -3.37 5.59
C VAL A 207 -13.62 -4.28 4.54
N GLY A 208 -14.19 -5.45 4.26
CA GLY A 208 -13.66 -6.33 3.23
C GLY A 208 -13.64 -5.70 1.84
N SER A 209 -14.64 -4.88 1.52
CA SER A 209 -14.66 -4.12 0.26
C SER A 209 -13.55 -3.07 0.22
N ILE A 210 -13.34 -2.33 1.32
CA ILE A 210 -12.23 -1.37 1.45
C ILE A 210 -10.89 -2.08 1.28
N CYS A 211 -10.67 -3.21 1.97
CA CYS A 211 -9.44 -4.00 1.85
C CYS A 211 -9.23 -4.51 0.42
N GLY A 212 -10.29 -4.96 -0.25
CA GLY A 212 -10.23 -5.40 -1.65
C GLY A 212 -9.76 -4.29 -2.60
N PHE A 213 -10.33 -3.10 -2.48
CA PHE A 213 -9.91 -1.95 -3.28
C PHE A 213 -8.52 -1.43 -2.89
N ALA A 214 -8.14 -1.48 -1.61
CA ALA A 214 -6.80 -1.12 -1.16
C ALA A 214 -5.74 -2.09 -1.73
N LEU A 215 -6.01 -3.40 -1.71
CA LEU A 215 -5.13 -4.39 -2.33
C LEU A 215 -5.05 -4.21 -3.84
N PHE A 216 -6.17 -3.86 -4.48
CA PHE A 216 -6.20 -3.57 -5.90
C PHE A 216 -5.25 -2.42 -6.29
N LEU A 217 -5.25 -1.33 -5.50
CA LEU A 217 -4.35 -0.19 -5.69
C LEU A 217 -2.86 -0.59 -5.61
N VAL A 218 -2.51 -1.60 -4.81
CA VAL A 218 -1.15 -2.14 -4.72
C VAL A 218 -0.82 -3.09 -5.87
N MET A 219 -1.77 -3.95 -6.25
CA MET A 219 -1.53 -4.99 -7.24
C MET A 219 -1.39 -4.45 -8.67
N ILE A 220 -2.10 -3.37 -9.02
CA ILE A 220 -2.04 -2.80 -10.39
C ILE A 220 -0.61 -2.35 -10.74
N PRO A 221 0.07 -1.45 -10.00
CA PRO A 221 1.44 -1.05 -10.32
C PRO A 221 2.42 -2.21 -10.32
N ALA A 222 2.21 -3.20 -9.46
CA ALA A 222 3.03 -4.41 -9.40
C ALA A 222 2.91 -5.27 -10.66
N VAL A 223 1.69 -5.50 -11.14
CA VAL A 223 1.45 -6.25 -12.38
C VAL A 223 2.02 -5.51 -13.58
N VAL A 224 1.78 -4.19 -13.66
CA VAL A 224 2.31 -3.35 -14.74
C VAL A 224 3.84 -3.40 -14.76
N THR A 225 4.48 -3.32 -13.59
CA THR A 225 5.93 -3.42 -13.43
C THR A 225 6.45 -4.81 -13.80
N LEU A 226 5.77 -5.87 -13.37
CA LEU A 226 6.09 -7.25 -13.73
C LEU A 226 6.02 -7.48 -15.24
N GLY A 227 4.98 -6.95 -15.90
CA GLY A 227 4.82 -7.02 -17.35
C GLY A 227 5.99 -6.35 -18.09
N LEU A 228 6.46 -5.21 -17.60
CA LEU A 228 7.64 -4.52 -18.12
C LEU A 228 8.92 -5.34 -17.96
N SER A 229 9.13 -5.95 -16.79
CA SER A 229 10.26 -6.85 -16.55
C SER A 229 10.24 -8.07 -17.48
N PHE A 230 9.05 -8.59 -17.80
CA PHE A 230 8.92 -9.69 -18.74
C PHE A 230 9.25 -9.26 -20.18
N ILE A 231 8.82 -8.07 -20.61
CA ILE A 231 9.23 -7.49 -21.90
C ILE A 231 10.75 -7.31 -21.94
N GLN A 232 11.35 -6.77 -20.87
CA GLN A 232 12.80 -6.60 -20.78
C GLN A 232 13.54 -7.93 -20.84
N PHE A 233 13.07 -8.97 -20.13
CA PHE A 233 13.64 -10.32 -20.18
C PHE A 233 13.68 -10.87 -21.62
N VAL A 234 12.57 -10.74 -22.34
CA VAL A 234 12.46 -11.20 -23.74
C VAL A 234 13.45 -10.51 -24.67
N ILE A 235 13.69 -9.22 -24.45
CA ILE A 235 14.57 -8.43 -25.33
C ILE A 235 16.04 -8.49 -24.90
N GLN A 236 16.40 -8.89 -23.67
CA GLN A 236 17.78 -8.81 -23.16
C GLN A 236 18.83 -9.46 -24.08
N ASP A 237 18.54 -10.61 -24.66
CA ASP A 237 19.44 -11.31 -25.59
C ASP A 237 19.73 -10.50 -26.86
N GLN A 238 18.76 -9.69 -27.31
CA GLN A 238 18.91 -8.79 -28.46
C GLN A 238 19.71 -7.52 -28.11
N TYR A 239 19.61 -7.05 -26.86
CA TYR A 239 20.40 -5.92 -26.36
C TYR A 239 21.89 -6.28 -26.25
N ALA A 240 22.21 -7.51 -25.83
CA ALA A 240 23.59 -7.99 -25.70
C ALA A 240 24.32 -8.15 -27.05
N SER A 241 23.57 -8.39 -28.14
CA SER A 241 24.13 -8.82 -29.42
C SER A 241 24.30 -7.71 -30.48
N GLN A 242 24.05 -6.43 -30.14
CA GLN A 242 24.07 -5.30 -31.08
C GLN A 242 23.32 -5.58 -32.40
N ALA A 243 22.01 -5.86 -32.32
CA ALA A 243 20.96 -5.46 -33.27
C ALA A 243 21.15 -5.64 -34.80
N ALA A 244 22.12 -6.40 -35.32
CA ALA A 244 22.33 -6.50 -36.76
C ALA A 244 21.35 -7.45 -37.47
N ASN A 245 20.71 -8.38 -36.75
CA ASN A 245 19.81 -9.40 -37.31
C ASN A 245 18.60 -9.68 -36.40
N ILE A 246 17.78 -8.66 -36.10
CA ILE A 246 16.46 -8.89 -35.51
C ILE A 246 15.55 -9.44 -36.62
N THR A 247 15.18 -10.71 -36.53
CA THR A 247 14.34 -11.39 -37.53
C THR A 247 12.86 -11.05 -37.32
N LEU A 248 12.03 -11.34 -38.32
CA LEU A 248 10.57 -11.16 -38.23
C LEU A 248 9.89 -12.10 -37.22
N VAL A 249 10.62 -12.95 -36.50
CA VAL A 249 10.03 -13.86 -35.49
C VAL A 249 10.27 -13.35 -34.07
N ASP A 250 11.26 -12.47 -33.88
CA ASP A 250 11.71 -12.06 -32.55
C ASP A 250 10.75 -11.08 -31.84
N TRP A 251 9.77 -10.49 -32.55
CA TRP A 251 8.76 -9.63 -31.94
C TRP A 251 7.57 -10.40 -31.37
N VAL A 252 7.40 -11.68 -31.75
CA VAL A 252 6.28 -12.52 -31.29
C VAL A 252 6.25 -12.65 -29.76
N PRO A 253 7.38 -12.91 -29.06
CA PRO A 253 7.37 -13.00 -27.61
C PRO A 253 7.04 -11.67 -26.91
N VAL A 254 7.41 -10.52 -27.51
CA VAL A 254 7.06 -9.18 -27.00
C VAL A 254 5.55 -8.94 -27.09
N MET A 255 4.92 -9.35 -28.19
CA MET A 255 3.46 -9.29 -28.34
C MET A 255 2.75 -10.16 -27.31
N ILE A 256 3.22 -11.39 -27.11
CA ILE A 256 2.66 -12.31 -26.12
C ILE A 256 2.82 -11.73 -24.72
N ALA A 257 3.99 -11.19 -24.39
CA ALA A 257 4.25 -10.51 -23.12
C ALA A 257 3.30 -9.32 -22.88
N GLY A 258 3.14 -8.45 -23.88
CA GLY A 258 2.22 -7.32 -23.81
C GLY A 258 0.76 -7.74 -23.64
N LEU A 259 0.33 -8.77 -24.37
CA LEU A 259 -1.04 -9.29 -24.30
C LEU A 259 -1.34 -9.98 -22.96
N ILE A 260 -0.36 -10.70 -22.41
CA ILE A 260 -0.44 -11.28 -21.06
C ILE A 260 -0.58 -10.17 -20.03
N ASN A 261 0.28 -9.14 -20.09
CA ASN A 261 0.22 -8.01 -19.16
C ASN A 261 -1.15 -7.31 -19.20
N LEU A 262 -1.65 -7.02 -20.41
CA LEU A 262 -2.96 -6.40 -20.60
C LEU A 262 -4.09 -7.27 -20.03
N THR A 263 -4.05 -8.58 -20.25
CA THR A 263 -5.04 -9.52 -19.70
C THR A 263 -4.98 -9.60 -18.17
N LEU A 264 -3.77 -9.58 -17.58
CA LEU A 264 -3.59 -9.58 -16.14
C LEU A 264 -4.19 -8.33 -15.49
N ILE A 265 -3.97 -7.15 -16.08
CA ILE A 265 -4.56 -5.90 -15.59
C ILE A 265 -6.09 -5.97 -15.59
N LEU A 266 -6.70 -6.57 -16.63
CA LEU A 266 -8.16 -6.72 -16.68
C LEU A 266 -8.72 -7.70 -15.63
N LYS A 267 -7.91 -8.67 -15.17
CA LYS A 267 -8.36 -9.72 -14.22
C LYS A 267 -8.00 -9.41 -12.77
N ILE A 268 -7.06 -8.52 -12.53
CA ILE A 268 -6.58 -8.23 -11.17
C ILE A 268 -7.68 -7.63 -10.27
N SER A 269 -8.67 -6.96 -10.85
CA SER A 269 -9.81 -6.42 -10.11
C SER A 269 -10.66 -7.53 -9.47
N ASP A 270 -10.90 -8.62 -10.18
CA ASP A 270 -11.63 -9.79 -9.67
C ASP A 270 -10.84 -10.48 -8.55
N TYR A 271 -9.53 -10.65 -8.74
CA TYR A 271 -8.66 -11.26 -7.73
C TYR A 271 -8.56 -10.43 -6.46
N ALA A 272 -8.31 -9.13 -6.57
CA ALA A 272 -8.21 -8.24 -5.41
C ALA A 272 -9.53 -8.20 -4.62
N LYS A 273 -10.68 -8.15 -5.32
CA LYS A 273 -12.01 -8.19 -4.69
C LYS A 273 -12.30 -9.53 -4.02
N SER A 274 -11.88 -10.65 -4.60
CA SER A 274 -12.06 -11.97 -3.99
C SER A 274 -11.30 -12.11 -2.66
N ILE A 275 -10.09 -11.56 -2.58
CA ILE A 275 -9.29 -11.53 -1.36
C ILE A 275 -9.93 -10.60 -0.32
N GLY A 276 -10.37 -9.41 -0.74
CA GLY A 276 -11.09 -8.46 0.12
C GLY A 276 -12.38 -9.04 0.68
N GLY A 277 -13.15 -9.79 -0.12
CA GLY A 277 -14.39 -10.44 0.30
C GLY A 277 -14.21 -11.55 1.35
N GLY A 278 -12.99 -12.07 1.51
CA GLY A 278 -12.64 -13.03 2.56
C GLY A 278 -12.32 -12.39 3.92
N VAL A 279 -12.17 -11.06 3.98
CA VAL A 279 -11.91 -10.35 5.23
C VAL A 279 -13.19 -10.33 6.07
N SER A 280 -13.15 -10.97 7.24
CA SER A 280 -14.20 -10.88 8.24
C SER A 280 -13.58 -10.52 9.59
N ILE A 281 -14.16 -9.54 10.28
CA ILE A 281 -13.73 -9.17 11.65
C ILE A 281 -14.52 -10.04 12.64
N GLY A 282 -14.59 -11.34 12.36
CA GLY A 282 -15.35 -12.32 13.15
C GLY A 282 -14.80 -12.54 14.57
N SER A 283 -13.64 -11.98 14.91
CA SER A 283 -13.10 -11.95 16.27
C SER A 283 -12.59 -10.56 16.63
N GLY A 284 -13.53 -9.62 16.86
CA GLY A 284 -13.22 -8.28 17.37
C GLY A 284 -12.34 -8.26 18.65
N SER A 285 -12.17 -9.39 19.34
CA SER A 285 -11.22 -9.60 20.44
C SER A 285 -9.75 -9.45 20.01
N ALA A 286 -9.35 -9.88 18.81
CA ALA A 286 -7.95 -9.86 18.39
C ALA A 286 -7.49 -8.47 17.93
N MET A 287 -8.37 -7.73 17.22
CA MET A 287 -8.07 -6.37 16.77
C MET A 287 -8.18 -5.34 17.90
N LEU A 288 -9.13 -5.47 18.83
CA LEU A 288 -9.14 -4.66 20.06
C LEU A 288 -7.96 -5.01 20.98
N ALA A 289 -7.58 -6.29 21.11
CA ALA A 289 -6.38 -6.66 21.86
C ALA A 289 -5.10 -6.13 21.20
N GLY A 290 -5.05 -6.07 19.86
CA GLY A 290 -3.95 -5.47 19.10
C GLY A 290 -3.92 -3.94 19.18
N ALA A 291 -5.07 -3.26 19.10
CA ALA A 291 -5.16 -1.81 19.18
C ALA A 291 -4.99 -1.29 20.62
N VAL A 292 -5.59 -1.94 21.61
CA VAL A 292 -5.41 -1.63 23.03
C VAL A 292 -4.03 -2.10 23.52
N GLY A 293 -3.55 -3.25 23.04
CA GLY A 293 -2.18 -3.72 23.29
C GLY A 293 -1.12 -2.83 22.62
N GLY A 294 -1.42 -2.25 21.47
CA GLY A 294 -0.59 -1.24 20.79
C GLY A 294 -0.64 0.13 21.47
N PHE A 295 -1.79 0.53 22.04
CA PHE A 295 -1.94 1.80 22.78
C PHE A 295 -1.30 1.74 24.18
N ILE A 296 -1.49 0.63 24.90
CA ILE A 296 -0.85 0.38 26.21
C ILE A 296 0.63 0.02 26.02
N GLY A 297 0.97 -0.75 24.98
CA GLY A 297 2.34 -1.05 24.60
C GLY A 297 3.11 0.18 24.13
N GLY A 298 2.52 1.04 23.30
CA GLY A 298 3.19 2.27 22.82
C GLY A 298 3.45 3.30 23.92
N THR A 299 2.64 3.31 24.99
CA THR A 299 2.76 4.29 26.08
C THR A 299 3.59 3.76 27.27
N PHE A 300 3.71 2.44 27.46
CA PHE A 300 4.51 1.82 28.54
C PHE A 300 5.78 1.06 28.07
N SER A 301 6.01 0.89 26.76
CA SER A 301 7.12 0.07 26.22
C SER A 301 8.41 0.82 25.86
N SER A 302 8.61 2.06 26.32
CA SER A 302 9.98 2.63 26.30
C SER A 302 10.89 2.04 27.41
N VAL A 303 10.35 1.24 28.34
CA VAL A 303 11.13 0.72 29.49
C VAL A 303 11.18 -0.82 29.58
N ASN A 304 10.30 -1.58 28.92
CA ASN A 304 10.20 -3.04 29.12
C ASN A 304 10.26 -3.94 27.88
N PHE A 305 10.54 -3.43 26.67
CA PHE A 305 10.81 -4.28 25.48
C PHE A 305 12.10 -5.11 25.60
N ALA A 306 12.88 -4.93 26.68
CA ALA A 306 14.09 -5.70 26.95
C ALA A 306 13.85 -6.99 27.78
N LYS A 307 12.61 -7.35 28.14
CA LYS A 307 12.37 -8.43 29.12
C LYS A 307 11.40 -9.56 28.77
N SER A 308 10.78 -9.57 27.58
CA SER A 308 9.81 -10.65 27.24
C SER A 308 10.10 -11.44 25.96
N SER A 309 11.20 -11.19 25.25
CA SER A 309 11.75 -12.17 24.30
C SER A 309 12.71 -13.09 25.06
N GLY A 310 12.30 -14.32 25.33
CA GLY A 310 13.10 -15.38 25.96
C GLY A 310 14.28 -15.85 25.10
N ILE A 311 15.15 -14.93 24.72
CA ILE A 311 16.44 -15.19 24.09
C ILE A 311 17.49 -14.76 25.11
N ALA A 312 18.38 -15.69 25.45
CA ALA A 312 19.42 -15.55 26.44
C ALA A 312 20.22 -14.23 26.26
N ALA A 313 19.92 -13.24 27.10
CA ALA A 313 20.61 -11.95 27.19
C ALA A 313 22.08 -12.05 27.65
N GLY A 314 22.61 -13.27 27.83
CA GLY A 314 24.01 -13.52 28.13
C GLY A 314 24.94 -13.54 26.91
N GLN A 315 24.43 -13.74 25.69
CA GLN A 315 25.27 -13.90 24.49
C GLN A 315 25.30 -12.68 23.55
N VAL A 316 24.29 -11.81 23.59
CA VAL A 316 24.28 -10.61 22.74
C VAL A 316 25.15 -9.49 23.34
N VAL A 317 25.27 -9.42 24.68
CA VAL A 317 26.14 -8.45 25.35
C VAL A 317 27.63 -8.78 25.19
N SER A 318 28.02 -10.06 25.07
CA SER A 318 29.41 -10.44 24.80
C SER A 318 29.81 -10.25 23.33
N GLY A 319 28.87 -10.38 22.39
CA GLY A 319 29.08 -10.06 20.97
C GLY A 319 29.23 -8.56 20.71
N VAL A 320 28.42 -7.71 21.35
CA VAL A 320 28.52 -6.25 21.20
C VAL A 320 29.75 -5.67 21.91
N LYS A 321 30.14 -6.21 23.08
CA LYS A 321 31.41 -5.81 23.73
C LYS A 321 32.66 -6.21 22.93
N SER A 322 32.66 -7.38 22.27
CA SER A 322 33.80 -7.82 21.44
C SER A 322 33.87 -7.12 20.07
N GLY A 323 32.74 -6.66 19.54
CA GLY A 323 32.68 -5.81 18.34
C GLY A 323 33.16 -4.37 18.60
N PHE A 324 32.76 -3.77 19.73
CA PHE A 324 33.23 -2.44 20.13
C PHE A 324 34.69 -2.44 20.62
N SER A 325 35.17 -3.47 21.30
CA SER A 325 36.58 -3.55 21.72
C SER A 325 37.52 -3.71 20.52
N LYS A 326 37.14 -4.52 19.51
CA LYS A 326 37.92 -4.65 18.27
C LYS A 326 37.97 -3.35 17.45
N SER A 327 36.92 -2.53 17.48
CA SER A 327 36.94 -1.22 16.80
C SER A 327 37.85 -0.23 17.53
N GLY A 328 37.88 -0.26 18.87
CA GLY A 328 38.83 0.51 19.69
C GLY A 328 40.29 0.08 19.53
N ASP A 329 40.55 -1.22 19.42
CA ASP A 329 41.90 -1.77 19.22
C ASP A 329 42.44 -1.48 17.82
N VAL A 330 41.60 -1.50 16.78
CA VAL A 330 42.02 -1.11 15.43
C VAL A 330 42.30 0.39 15.34
N ALA A 331 41.48 1.23 15.99
CA ALA A 331 41.73 2.66 16.05
C ALA A 331 43.02 3.02 16.82
N SER A 332 43.31 2.34 17.93
CA SER A 332 44.54 2.57 18.70
C SER A 332 45.79 2.07 17.97
N ASN A 333 45.71 0.93 17.27
CA ASN A 333 46.81 0.41 16.46
C ASN A 333 47.10 1.27 15.24
N VAL A 334 46.07 1.83 14.58
CA VAL A 334 46.24 2.80 13.48
C VAL A 334 46.83 4.12 14.00
N MET A 335 46.39 4.62 15.16
CA MET A 335 46.98 5.81 15.78
C MET A 335 48.45 5.61 16.18
N ASN A 336 48.80 4.44 16.71
CA ASN A 336 50.19 4.12 17.07
C ASN A 336 51.07 3.93 15.84
N ALA A 337 50.55 3.38 14.74
CA ALA A 337 51.26 3.27 13.46
C ALA A 337 51.46 4.64 12.77
N ILE A 338 50.51 5.57 12.91
CA ILE A 338 50.66 6.95 12.42
C ILE A 338 51.69 7.71 13.28
N ARG A 339 51.66 7.51 14.61
CA ARG A 339 52.59 8.15 15.54
C ARG A 339 54.03 7.65 15.40
N SER A 340 54.23 6.38 15.04
CA SER A 340 55.56 5.84 14.74
C SER A 340 56.11 6.37 13.41
N LYS A 341 55.25 6.53 12.38
CA LYS A 341 55.65 7.16 11.11
C LYS A 341 55.97 8.65 11.22
N LEU A 342 55.34 9.36 12.16
CA LEU A 342 55.66 10.77 12.44
C LEU A 342 56.94 10.96 13.27
N ARG A 343 57.42 9.93 13.99
CA ARG A 343 58.69 9.99 14.75
C ARG A 343 59.90 9.44 13.99
N GLY A 344 59.71 8.82 12.83
CA GLY A 344 60.78 8.34 11.94
C GLY A 344 61.12 9.27 10.77
N GLY A 345 60.67 10.53 10.82
CA GLY A 345 60.85 11.54 9.78
C GLY A 345 61.77 12.70 10.19
N GLN A 346 62.85 12.42 10.92
CA GLN A 346 64.03 13.28 11.03
C GLN A 346 65.29 12.47 10.81
#